data_AF-A0A836V6J6-F1
#
_entry.id   AF-A0A836V6J6-F1
#
_cell.length_a   1.000
_cell.length_b   1.000
_cell.length_c   1.000
_cell.angle_alpha   90.00
_cell.angle_beta   90.00
_cell.angle_gamma   90.00
#
_symmetry.space_group_name_H-M   'P 1'
#
loop_
_entity.id
_entity.type
_entity.pdbx_description
1 polymer ?
#
loop_
_entity_poly.entity_id
_entity_poly.type
_entity_poly.pdbx_seq_one_letter_code
_entity_poly.pdbx_strand_id
1 'polypeptide(L)'
;MKFSIEIIIGDRYNSADSLDKDQIHSWLLNMQKNDILKVETEDEYWEDIPEQLFELIKTCIEKKNYQFKMDKGHLWLNVEIPIE
;
A
#
# COMPACT_ATOMS: atom_id res chain seq x y z
N MET A 1 -13.98 -6.70 2.19
CA MET A 1 -12.80 -7.59 2.08
C MET A 1 -11.56 -6.82 2.52
N LYS A 2 -10.66 -7.47 3.28
CA LYS A 2 -9.43 -6.85 3.78
C LYS A 2 -8.26 -7.23 2.88
N PHE A 3 -7.49 -6.23 2.46
CA PHE A 3 -6.29 -6.40 1.67
C PHE A 3 -5.08 -5.93 2.48
N SER A 4 -4.02 -6.72 2.43
CA SER A 4 -2.68 -6.40 2.92
C SER A 4 -1.78 -6.22 1.70
N ILE A 5 -1.13 -5.07 1.60
CA ILE A 5 -0.38 -4.65 0.41
C ILE A 5 1.03 -4.34 0.86
N GLU A 6 2.01 -4.97 0.24
CA GLU A 6 3.42 -4.69 0.46
C GLU A 6 3.92 -3.72 -0.62
N ILE A 7 4.49 -2.60 -0.17
CA ILE A 7 4.85 -1.47 -1.02
C ILE A 7 6.32 -1.11 -0.75
N ILE A 8 7.07 -0.86 -1.82
CA ILE A 8 8.38 -0.21 -1.73
C ILE A 8 8.16 1.30 -1.53
N ILE A 9 8.69 1.85 -0.45
CA ILE A 9 8.66 3.28 -0.18
C ILE A 9 10.07 3.80 0.15
N GLY A 10 10.34 5.05 -0.20
CA GLY A 10 11.64 5.69 0.01
C GLY A 10 12.61 5.47 -1.15
N ASP A 11 13.49 6.44 -1.38
CA ASP A 11 14.65 6.25 -2.24
C ASP A 11 15.60 5.25 -1.55
N ARG A 12 16.36 4.46 -2.31
CA ARG A 12 17.27 3.39 -1.84
C ARG A 12 18.31 3.86 -0.80
N TYR A 13 18.39 5.17 -0.55
CA TYR A 13 19.33 5.83 0.34
C TYR A 13 18.70 6.35 1.64
N ASN A 14 17.37 6.54 1.70
CA ASN A 14 16.66 6.96 2.91
C ASN A 14 15.76 5.83 3.38
N SER A 15 16.15 5.19 4.47
CA SER A 15 15.39 4.10 5.10
C SER A 15 13.93 4.51 5.27
N ALA A 16 13.02 3.73 4.70
CA ALA A 16 11.59 3.92 4.86
C ALA A 16 11.15 4.04 6.33
N ASP A 17 11.92 3.42 7.24
CA ASP A 17 11.74 3.47 8.69
C ASP A 17 11.91 4.88 9.32
N SER A 18 12.44 5.84 8.56
CA SER A 18 12.62 7.23 9.00
C SER A 18 11.48 8.16 8.57
N LEU A 19 10.54 7.69 7.75
CA LEU A 19 9.44 8.50 7.25
C LEU A 19 8.34 8.66 8.30
N ASP A 20 7.86 9.89 8.48
CA ASP A 20 6.68 10.15 9.29
C ASP A 20 5.37 9.82 8.55
N LYS A 21 4.24 9.90 9.26
CA LYS A 21 2.91 9.58 8.72
C LYS A 21 2.52 10.42 7.50
N ASP A 22 2.86 11.71 7.50
CA ASP A 22 2.47 12.63 6.43
C ASP A 22 3.36 12.43 5.20
N GLN A 23 4.65 12.16 5.41
CA GLN A 23 5.56 11.74 4.35
C GLN A 23 5.09 10.43 3.71
N ILE A 24 4.77 9.41 4.51
CA ILE A 24 4.25 8.13 4.02
C ILE A 24 2.97 8.34 3.21
N HIS A 25 2.03 9.13 3.72
CA HIS A 25 0.81 9.44 3.00
C HIS A 25 1.08 10.16 1.68
N SER A 26 1.99 11.13 1.64
CA SER A 26 2.36 11.84 0.42
C SER A 26 3.00 10.91 -0.63
N TRP A 27 3.81 9.94 -0.20
CA TRP A 27 4.36 8.92 -1.09
C TRP A 27 3.25 8.01 -1.65
N LEU A 28 2.35 7.53 -0.77
CA LEU A 28 1.22 6.69 -1.17
C LEU A 28 0.29 7.38 -2.18
N LEU A 29 0.09 8.69 -2.08
CA LEU A 29 -0.69 9.47 -3.06
C LEU A 29 -0.03 9.51 -4.46
N ASN A 30 1.28 9.31 -4.55
CA ASN A 30 2.04 9.31 -5.80
C ASN A 30 2.48 7.89 -6.22
N MET A 31 2.02 6.86 -5.52
CA MET A 31 2.37 5.46 -5.77
C MET A 31 1.95 5.04 -7.17
N GLN A 32 2.83 4.29 -7.83
CA GLN A 32 2.55 3.59 -9.08
C GLN A 32 2.28 2.12 -8.83
N LYS A 33 1.58 1.47 -9.75
CA LYS A 33 1.28 0.04 -9.64
C LYS A 33 2.54 -0.82 -9.48
N ASN A 34 3.65 -0.44 -10.13
CA ASN A 34 4.93 -1.14 -10.04
C ASN A 34 5.65 -0.98 -8.68
N ASP A 35 5.20 -0.07 -7.82
CA ASP A 35 5.73 0.06 -6.46
C ASP A 35 5.13 -0.98 -5.51
N ILE A 36 4.03 -1.62 -5.92
CA ILE A 36 3.39 -2.71 -5.19
C ILE A 36 4.18 -3.99 -5.48
N LEU A 37 4.70 -4.60 -4.42
CA LEU A 37 5.40 -5.88 -4.49
C LEU A 37 4.41 -7.05 -4.50
N LYS A 38 3.38 -6.95 -3.66
CA LYS A 38 2.32 -7.94 -3.57
C LYS A 38 1.08 -7.38 -2.90
N VAL A 39 -0.03 -8.05 -3.17
CA VAL A 39 -1.30 -7.88 -2.48
C VAL A 39 -1.77 -9.25 -2.02
N GLU A 40 -2.24 -9.33 -0.79
CA GLU A 40 -2.79 -10.55 -0.21
C GLU A 40 -4.10 -10.25 0.53
N THR A 41 -4.98 -11.24 0.52
CA THR A 41 -6.16 -11.32 1.37
C THR A 41 -5.99 -12.54 2.28
N GLU A 42 -7.05 -12.97 2.98
CA GLU A 42 -6.98 -14.19 3.78
C GLU A 42 -6.76 -15.45 2.92
N ASP A 43 -7.36 -15.49 1.73
CA ASP A 43 -7.39 -16.69 0.88
C ASP A 43 -6.56 -16.57 -0.40
N GLU A 44 -6.20 -15.36 -0.81
CA GLU A 44 -5.60 -15.08 -2.13
C GLU A 44 -4.36 -14.19 -2.05
N TYR A 45 -3.48 -14.35 -3.04
CA TYR A 45 -2.22 -13.64 -3.18
C TYR A 45 -1.97 -13.27 -4.65
N TRP A 46 -1.51 -12.03 -4.88
CA TRP A 46 -1.19 -11.50 -6.21
C TRP A 46 0.12 -10.71 -6.19
N GLU A 47 0.97 -10.95 -7.20
CA GLU A 47 2.15 -10.10 -7.50
C GLU A 47 1.82 -9.01 -8.51
N ASP A 48 0.83 -9.25 -9.37
CA ASP A 48 0.26 -8.27 -10.28
C ASP A 48 -1.25 -8.18 -10.06
N ILE A 49 -1.72 -6.97 -9.77
CA ILE A 49 -3.14 -6.73 -9.50
C ILE A 49 -3.87 -6.14 -10.70
N PRO A 50 -5.17 -6.39 -10.89
CA PRO A 50 -5.95 -5.69 -11.90
C PRO A 50 -5.94 -4.17 -11.68
N GLU A 51 -5.99 -3.39 -12.76
CA GLU A 51 -6.04 -1.91 -12.70
C GLU A 51 -7.20 -1.40 -11.83
N GLN A 52 -8.34 -2.09 -11.89
CA GLN A 52 -9.51 -1.75 -11.07
C GLN A 52 -9.23 -1.87 -9.57
N LEU A 53 -8.50 -2.91 -9.14
CA LEU A 53 -8.13 -3.06 -7.73
C LEU A 53 -7.14 -1.97 -7.30
N PHE A 54 -6.19 -1.62 -8.17
CA PHE A 54 -5.25 -0.54 -7.92
C PHE A 54 -5.95 0.81 -7.68
N GLU A 55 -6.93 1.17 -8.51
CA GLU A 55 -7.70 2.41 -8.33
C GLU A 55 -8.56 2.41 -7.05
N LEU A 56 -9.10 1.26 -6.64
CA LEU A 56 -9.79 1.13 -5.35
C LEU A 56 -8.84 1.35 -4.16
N ILE A 57 -7.63 0.80 -4.22
CA ILE A 57 -6.59 1.00 -3.20
C ILE A 57 -6.24 2.50 -3.10
N LYS A 58 -6.02 3.17 -4.25
CA LYS A 58 -5.76 4.62 -4.29
C LYS A 58 -6.89 5.43 -3.66
N THR A 59 -8.15 5.08 -3.96
CA THR A 59 -9.31 5.74 -3.34
C THR A 59 -9.31 5.59 -1.81
N CYS A 60 -8.94 4.41 -1.28
CA CYS A 60 -8.80 4.22 0.17
C CYS A 60 -7.66 5.07 0.75
N ILE A 61 -6.53 5.18 0.04
CA ILE A 61 -5.40 6.03 0.43
C ILE A 61 -5.84 7.50 0.50
N GLU A 62 -6.46 8.02 -0.56
CA GLU A 62 -6.95 9.40 -0.64
C GLU A 62 -7.91 9.75 0.52
N LYS A 63 -8.80 8.82 0.87
CA LYS A 63 -9.74 8.95 1.98
C LYS A 63 -9.10 8.72 3.36
N LYS A 64 -7.80 8.39 3.42
CA LYS A 64 -7.07 7.97 4.63
C LYS A 64 -7.74 6.78 5.34
N ASN A 65 -8.43 5.92 4.58
CA ASN A 65 -9.08 4.72 5.08
C ASN A 65 -8.13 3.51 4.99
N TYR A 66 -7.04 3.59 5.73
CA TYR A 66 -6.03 2.54 5.78
C TYR A 66 -5.26 2.57 7.09
N GLN A 67 -4.65 1.43 7.40
CA GLN A 67 -3.62 1.33 8.43
C GLN A 67 -2.31 0.97 7.76
N PHE A 68 -1.19 1.35 8.36
CA PHE A 68 0.10 0.95 7.84
C PHE A 68 1.07 0.56 8.95
N LYS A 69 2.04 -0.28 8.60
CA LYS A 69 3.19 -0.60 9.44
C LYS A 69 4.45 -0.64 8.57
N MET A 70 5.58 -0.29 9.15
CA MET A 70 6.89 -0.55 8.58
C MET A 70 7.40 -1.89 9.08
N ASP A 71 7.88 -2.75 8.17
CA ASP A 71 8.51 -4.03 8.53
C ASP A 71 9.67 -4.33 7.57
N LYS A 72 10.88 -4.49 8.13
CA LYS A 72 12.13 -4.79 7.38
C LYS A 72 12.38 -3.85 6.18
N GLY A 73 12.06 -2.56 6.32
CA GLY A 73 12.25 -1.56 5.27
C GLY A 73 11.14 -1.52 4.21
N HIS A 74 10.09 -2.34 4.34
CA HIS A 74 8.92 -2.31 3.47
C HIS A 74 7.71 -1.72 4.17
N LEU A 75 6.86 -1.04 3.41
CA LEU A 75 5.61 -0.50 3.91
C LEU A 75 4.49 -1.52 3.68
N TRP A 76 3.83 -1.89 4.76
CA TRP A 76 2.64 -2.73 4.71
C TRP A 76 1.40 -1.88 4.91
N LEU A 77 0.54 -1.84 3.90
CA LEU A 77 -0.72 -1.13 3.91
C LEU A 77 -1.87 -2.12 4.10
N ASN A 78 -2.73 -1.87 5.08
CA ASN A 78 -3.96 -2.62 5.28
C ASN A 78 -5.14 -1.74 4.89
N VAL A 79 -5.90 -2.16 3.89
CA VAL A 79 -7.12 -1.47 3.44
C VAL A 79 -8.31 -2.39 3.55
N GLU A 80 -9.46 -1.83 3.90
CA GLU A 80 -10.74 -2.52 3.86
C GLU A 80 -11.57 -1.94 2.73
N ILE A 81 -11.84 -2.77 1.72
CA ILE A 81 -12.63 -2.40 0.55
C ILE A 81 -13.98 -3.12 0.69
N PRO A 82 -15.11 -2.41 0.75
CA PRO A 82 -16.42 -3.04 0.67
C PRO A 82 -16.59 -3.57 -0.75
N ILE A 83 -16.53 -4.88 -0.90
CA ILE A 83 -16.87 -5.58 -2.13
C ILE A 83 -18.28 -6.10 -1.88
N GLU A 84 -19.25 -5.55 -2.62
CA GLU A 84 -20.66 -6.00 -2.61
C GLU A 84 -20.82 -7.30 -3.41
#